data_AF-A0A6A6GC23-F1
#
_entry.id   AF-A0A6A6GC23-F1
#
_cell.length_a   1.000
_cell.length_b   1.000
_cell.length_c   1.000
_cell.angle_alpha   90.00
_cell.angle_beta   90.00
_cell.angle_gamma   90.00
#
_symmetry.space_group_name_H-M   'P 1'
#
loop_
_entity.id
_entity.type
_entity.pdbx_description
1 polymer ?
#
loop_
_entity_poly.entity_id
_entity_poly.type
_entity_poly.pdbx_seq_one_letter_code
_entity_poly.pdbx_strand_id
1 'polypeptide(L)'
;MVTYLPISSPFIRFAGRWVDDAFGVAAGYNFFVFEAALVPFEIVACNVIINFWSTSVPPAAIIAIVIVIYALVNLFAVKWYGEAEFWMALGKVLLIVGLLLYTFFVMVGVNPLGDRFGFRYWRDPGSFKPLAGQTGSLGRFMGWLQCLIQASFTIAGPDYVSMAAGEAENPRVVLPRAYKAVFYRLTTFFMLGSMAVGILVPYDDPTLTAAFENSAPGAAASPYVVSMIRLQIPVLPHIVNAMVLTSALSAGNSYVYCASRSLFGLALEGKAPKFLTKCTRNGVPIYCVIVVLLISLLAFLQVGEESAVVLSWFVSLVTASQLLNFAVMCFTYVMFKRALEAQGIDRNTLIYKSWFQPYMAYFAGTACLIMAFVGGYPVFLPGAWNVPTFLFSYTMIFVFPCIYFGWKFFKKTKVVKKEEADLQENMDEIAEYEANYVPEPYKNSFDKWFNKIFS
;
A
#
# COMPACT_ATOMS: atom_id res chain seq x y z
N MET A 1 -13.19 -3.20 -16.04
CA MET A 1 -12.61 -4.55 -15.92
C MET A 1 -13.26 -5.30 -14.77
N VAL A 2 -13.01 -4.91 -13.51
CA VAL A 2 -13.55 -5.65 -12.35
C VAL A 2 -15.09 -5.69 -12.34
N THR A 3 -15.77 -4.57 -12.61
CA THR A 3 -17.23 -4.54 -12.74
C THR A 3 -17.76 -5.28 -13.96
N TYR A 4 -16.92 -5.52 -14.96
CA TYR A 4 -17.33 -6.31 -16.12
C TYR A 4 -17.34 -7.79 -15.75
N LEU A 5 -16.27 -8.27 -15.12
CA LEU A 5 -16.09 -9.66 -14.72
C LEU A 5 -15.63 -9.75 -13.26
N PRO A 6 -16.51 -9.61 -12.26
CA PRO A 6 -16.14 -9.74 -10.85
C PRO A 6 -15.69 -11.15 -10.53
N ILE A 7 -14.36 -11.34 -10.45
CA ILE A 7 -13.71 -12.61 -10.07
C ILE A 7 -12.71 -12.35 -8.95
N SER A 8 -12.36 -13.38 -8.20
CA SER A 8 -11.32 -13.30 -7.16
C SER A 8 -9.96 -12.95 -7.76
N SER A 9 -9.20 -12.07 -7.10
CA SER A 9 -7.89 -11.57 -7.55
C SER A 9 -7.87 -11.07 -9.01
N PRO A 10 -8.75 -10.13 -9.36
CA PRO A 10 -9.11 -9.85 -10.75
C PRO A 10 -7.95 -9.30 -11.57
N PHE A 11 -7.11 -8.39 -11.04
CA PHE A 11 -6.05 -7.79 -11.85
C PHE A 11 -4.98 -8.80 -12.29
N ILE A 12 -4.66 -9.80 -11.46
CA ILE A 12 -3.71 -10.88 -11.78
C ILE A 12 -4.32 -11.80 -12.84
N ARG A 13 -5.57 -12.22 -12.62
CA ARG A 13 -6.26 -13.14 -13.55
C ARG A 13 -6.57 -12.48 -14.90
N PHE A 14 -6.95 -11.20 -14.91
CA PHE A 14 -7.14 -10.44 -16.14
C PHE A 14 -5.85 -10.26 -16.93
N ALA A 15 -4.71 -10.05 -16.25
CA ALA A 15 -3.41 -10.01 -16.91
C ALA A 15 -3.12 -11.35 -17.61
N GLY A 16 -3.42 -12.48 -16.96
CA GLY A 16 -3.33 -13.80 -17.60
C GLY A 16 -4.30 -14.00 -18.77
N ARG A 17 -5.56 -13.61 -18.58
CA ARG A 17 -6.68 -13.88 -19.51
C ARG A 17 -6.69 -12.99 -20.75
N TRP A 18 -6.29 -11.73 -20.65
CA TRP A 18 -6.38 -10.75 -21.74
C TRP A 18 -5.02 -10.32 -22.31
N VAL A 19 -3.90 -10.70 -21.69
CA VAL A 19 -2.56 -10.35 -22.16
C VAL A 19 -1.75 -11.59 -22.50
N ASP A 20 -1.33 -12.35 -21.49
CA ASP A 20 -0.48 -13.55 -21.61
C ASP A 20 -0.46 -14.23 -20.24
N ASP A 21 -0.57 -15.56 -20.18
CA ASP A 21 -0.48 -16.29 -18.91
C ASP A 21 0.84 -15.98 -18.15
N ALA A 22 1.96 -15.87 -18.88
CA ALA A 22 3.24 -15.46 -18.30
C ALA A 22 3.20 -14.05 -17.68
N PHE A 23 2.40 -13.14 -18.25
CA PHE A 23 2.24 -11.79 -17.72
C PHE A 23 1.41 -11.80 -16.43
N GLY A 24 0.37 -12.63 -16.37
CA GLY A 24 -0.39 -12.89 -15.14
C GLY A 24 0.49 -13.49 -14.03
N VAL A 25 1.38 -14.43 -14.37
CA VAL A 25 2.34 -15.01 -13.40
C VAL A 25 3.29 -13.94 -12.87
N ALA A 26 3.90 -13.14 -13.75
CA ALA A 26 4.81 -12.07 -13.35
C ALA A 26 4.11 -11.03 -12.46
N ALA A 27 2.89 -10.62 -12.81
CA ALA A 27 2.07 -9.73 -12.00
C ALA A 27 1.75 -10.31 -10.62
N GLY A 28 1.38 -11.60 -10.57
CA GLY A 28 1.06 -12.28 -9.32
C GLY A 28 2.26 -12.41 -8.37
N TYR A 29 3.43 -12.81 -8.87
CA TYR A 29 4.64 -12.85 -8.04
C TYR A 29 5.11 -11.45 -7.61
N ASN A 30 5.00 -10.45 -8.49
CA ASN A 30 5.31 -9.06 -8.14
C ASN A 30 4.39 -8.53 -7.04
N PHE A 31 3.10 -8.86 -7.10
CA PHE A 31 2.14 -8.53 -6.06
C PHE A 31 2.43 -9.28 -4.74
N PHE A 32 2.77 -10.57 -4.81
CA PHE A 32 3.19 -11.32 -3.63
C PHE A 32 4.41 -10.69 -2.95
N VAL A 33 5.45 -10.34 -3.72
CA VAL A 33 6.66 -9.71 -3.16
C VAL A 33 6.33 -8.34 -2.56
N PHE A 34 5.48 -7.55 -3.22
CA PHE A 34 4.96 -6.28 -2.71
C PHE A 34 4.33 -6.45 -1.31
N GLU A 35 3.38 -7.38 -1.16
CA GLU A 35 2.71 -7.63 0.13
C GLU A 35 3.66 -8.22 1.17
N ALA A 36 4.50 -9.18 0.77
CA ALA A 36 5.42 -9.85 1.68
C ALA A 36 6.52 -8.92 2.20
N ALA A 37 6.96 -7.93 1.42
CA ALA A 37 7.94 -6.93 1.82
C ALA A 37 7.34 -5.84 2.74
N LEU A 38 6.03 -5.61 2.70
CA LEU A 38 5.34 -4.73 3.65
C LEU A 38 5.31 -5.32 5.07
N VAL A 39 5.39 -6.64 5.23
CA VAL A 39 5.45 -7.29 6.56
C VAL A 39 6.69 -6.87 7.35
N PRO A 40 7.94 -7.09 6.89
CA PRO A 40 9.12 -6.63 7.61
C PRO A 40 9.18 -5.11 7.74
N PHE A 41 8.65 -4.34 6.77
CA PHE A 41 8.52 -2.89 6.88
C PHE A 41 7.72 -2.48 8.13
N GLU A 42 6.53 -3.07 8.34
CA GLU A 42 5.70 -2.76 9.51
C GLU A 42 6.35 -3.18 10.83
N ILE A 43 7.11 -4.29 10.84
CA ILE A 43 7.86 -4.73 12.02
C ILE A 43 8.97 -3.72 12.37
N VAL A 44 9.69 -3.22 11.37
CA VAL A 44 10.71 -2.18 11.58
C VAL A 44 10.06 -0.89 12.06
N ALA A 45 8.90 -0.51 11.51
CA ALA A 45 8.13 0.65 11.97
C ALA A 45 7.69 0.50 13.43
N CYS A 46 7.20 -0.68 13.84
CA CYS A 46 6.86 -0.97 15.24
C CYS A 46 8.06 -0.78 16.18
N ASN A 47 9.25 -1.24 15.78
CA ASN A 47 10.48 -1.06 16.56
C ASN A 47 10.83 0.42 16.74
N VAL A 48 10.76 1.21 15.66
CA VAL A 48 10.99 2.66 15.70
C VAL A 48 9.99 3.37 16.64
N ILE A 49 8.71 2.97 16.62
CA ILE A 49 7.70 3.56 17.50
C ILE A 49 7.93 3.15 18.97
N ILE A 50 8.32 1.90 19.25
CA ILE A 50 8.56 1.43 20.62
C ILE A 50 9.77 2.14 21.27
N ASN A 51 10.80 2.45 20.48
CA ASN A 51 11.97 3.22 20.92
C ASN A 51 11.63 4.62 21.45
N PHE A 52 10.44 5.13 21.18
CA PHE A 52 9.95 6.36 21.80
C PHE A 52 9.82 6.24 23.33
N TRP A 53 9.35 5.09 23.85
CA TRP A 53 9.15 4.91 25.29
C TRP A 53 10.37 4.34 26.00
N SER A 54 11.09 3.41 25.36
CA SER A 54 12.27 2.80 25.96
C SER A 54 13.18 2.20 24.89
N THR A 55 14.47 2.42 25.05
CA THR A 55 15.55 1.78 24.26
C THR A 55 16.23 0.65 25.03
N SER A 56 15.68 0.26 26.19
CA SER A 56 16.25 -0.81 27.02
C SER A 56 16.07 -2.19 26.39
N VAL A 57 15.06 -2.34 25.52
CA VAL A 57 14.77 -3.61 24.85
C VAL A 57 15.54 -3.68 23.54
N PRO A 58 16.36 -4.74 23.30
CA PRO A 58 17.07 -4.88 22.04
C PRO A 58 16.10 -4.97 20.84
N PRO A 59 16.42 -4.34 19.69
CA PRO A 59 15.59 -4.42 18.48
C PRO A 59 15.24 -5.86 18.08
N ALA A 60 16.20 -6.78 18.22
CA ALA A 60 16.01 -8.21 17.95
C ALA A 60 14.85 -8.84 18.75
N ALA A 61 14.68 -8.44 20.01
CA ALA A 61 13.62 -8.94 20.86
C ALA A 61 12.25 -8.41 20.42
N ILE A 62 12.16 -7.12 20.08
CA ILE A 62 10.92 -6.50 19.57
C ILE A 62 10.49 -7.19 18.27
N ILE A 63 11.42 -7.38 17.33
CA ILE A 63 11.15 -8.07 16.06
C ILE A 63 10.61 -9.47 16.31
N ALA A 64 11.27 -10.26 17.15
CA ALA A 64 10.84 -11.62 17.46
C ALA A 64 9.43 -11.64 18.08
N ILE A 65 9.14 -10.73 19.01
CA ILE A 65 7.81 -10.61 19.63
C ILE A 65 6.73 -10.30 18.58
N VAL A 66 6.97 -9.33 17.68
CA VAL A 66 5.98 -8.97 16.65
C VAL A 66 5.74 -10.12 15.67
N ILE A 67 6.79 -10.84 15.25
CA ILE A 67 6.66 -12.02 14.38
C ILE A 67 5.83 -13.12 15.05
N VAL A 68 6.07 -13.37 16.35
CA VAL A 68 5.28 -14.34 17.12
C VAL A 68 3.82 -13.90 17.22
N ILE A 69 3.54 -12.62 17.44
CA ILE A 69 2.17 -12.07 17.44
C ILE A 69 1.50 -12.32 16.09
N TYR A 70 2.17 -11.99 14.97
CA TYR A 70 1.63 -12.24 13.64
C TYR A 70 1.37 -13.71 13.37
N ALA A 71 2.27 -14.60 13.80
CA ALA A 71 2.09 -16.04 13.68
C ALA A 71 0.87 -16.52 14.49
N LEU A 72 0.72 -16.07 15.74
CA LEU A 72 -0.41 -16.47 16.58
C LEU A 72 -1.75 -16.01 16.01
N VAL A 73 -1.84 -14.75 15.57
CA VAL A 73 -3.07 -14.19 15.01
C VAL A 73 -3.45 -14.90 13.70
N ASN A 74 -2.49 -15.11 12.79
CA ASN A 74 -2.76 -15.72 11.48
C ASN A 74 -2.98 -17.24 11.54
N LEU A 75 -2.47 -17.94 12.56
CA LEU A 75 -2.65 -19.39 12.67
C LEU A 75 -3.87 -19.76 13.52
N PHE A 76 -4.20 -19.00 14.57
CA PHE A 76 -5.21 -19.37 15.55
C PHE A 76 -6.44 -18.45 15.60
N ALA A 77 -6.30 -17.17 15.27
CA ALA A 77 -7.35 -16.16 15.47
C ALA A 77 -8.08 -15.70 14.19
N VAL A 78 -7.89 -16.39 13.06
CA VAL A 78 -8.43 -15.98 11.74
C VAL A 78 -9.94 -15.75 11.75
N LYS A 79 -10.71 -16.47 12.59
CA LYS A 79 -12.17 -16.28 12.69
C LYS A 79 -12.58 -14.90 13.26
N TRP A 80 -11.77 -14.32 14.13
CA TRP A 80 -12.02 -13.03 14.77
C TRP A 80 -11.35 -11.86 14.05
N TYR A 81 -10.51 -12.16 13.05
CA TYR A 81 -9.72 -11.17 12.33
C TYR A 81 -10.60 -10.11 11.66
N GLY A 82 -11.72 -10.51 11.03
CA GLY A 82 -12.61 -9.57 10.34
C GLY A 82 -13.23 -8.52 11.27
N GLU A 83 -13.73 -8.93 12.44
CA GLU A 83 -14.30 -8.01 13.44
C GLU A 83 -13.22 -7.14 14.09
N ALA A 84 -12.08 -7.72 14.45
CA ALA A 84 -10.97 -6.98 15.05
C ALA A 84 -10.44 -5.90 14.08
N GLU A 85 -10.28 -6.24 12.81
CA GLU A 85 -9.79 -5.30 11.79
C GLU A 85 -10.79 -4.16 11.54
N PHE A 86 -12.11 -4.43 11.62
CA PHE A 86 -13.13 -3.39 11.54
C PHE A 86 -12.97 -2.34 12.67
N TRP A 87 -12.83 -2.79 13.92
CA TRP A 87 -12.63 -1.87 15.06
C TRP A 87 -11.30 -1.12 14.99
N MET A 88 -10.22 -1.80 14.59
CA MET A 88 -8.91 -1.18 14.40
C MET A 88 -8.91 -0.17 13.25
N ALA A 89 -9.64 -0.43 12.16
CA ALA A 89 -9.83 0.51 11.06
C ALA A 89 -10.60 1.77 11.49
N LEU A 90 -11.63 1.62 12.34
CA LEU A 90 -12.33 2.78 12.93
C LEU A 90 -11.38 3.62 13.78
N GLY A 91 -10.53 2.98 14.59
CA GLY A 91 -9.49 3.64 15.38
C GLY A 91 -8.53 4.47 14.51
N LYS A 92 -8.08 3.93 13.36
CA LYS A 92 -7.24 4.66 12.38
C LYS A 92 -7.91 5.93 11.87
N VAL A 93 -9.21 5.85 11.55
CA VAL A 93 -9.97 7.03 11.07
C VAL A 93 -10.09 8.08 12.18
N LEU A 94 -10.41 7.68 13.41
CA LEU A 94 -10.49 8.59 14.55
C LEU A 94 -9.14 9.26 14.84
N LEU A 95 -8.04 8.53 14.73
CA LEU A 95 -6.69 9.07 14.87
C LEU A 95 -6.43 10.17 13.84
N ILE A 96 -6.71 9.93 12.55
CA ILE A 96 -6.49 10.92 11.48
C ILE A 96 -7.33 12.17 11.73
N VAL A 97 -8.62 12.02 12.04
CA VAL A 97 -9.51 13.16 12.33
C VAL A 97 -9.01 13.94 13.56
N GLY A 98 -8.59 13.23 14.61
CA GLY A 98 -8.02 13.84 15.82
C GLY A 98 -6.75 14.64 15.54
N LEU A 99 -5.86 14.14 14.68
CA LEU A 99 -4.62 14.83 14.30
C LEU A 99 -4.88 16.08 13.44
N LEU A 100 -5.90 16.05 12.58
CA LEU A 100 -6.33 17.23 11.81
C LEU A 100 -6.94 18.31 12.71
N LEU A 101 -7.80 17.92 13.66
CA LEU A 101 -8.36 18.83 14.65
C LEU A 101 -7.27 19.41 15.56
N TYR A 102 -6.36 18.57 16.03
CA TYR A 102 -5.18 18.98 16.78
C TYR A 102 -4.44 20.10 16.04
N THR A 103 -4.11 19.88 14.77
CA THR A 103 -3.40 20.87 13.93
C THR A 103 -4.13 22.20 13.88
N PHE A 104 -5.45 22.17 13.64
CA PHE A 104 -6.27 23.37 13.61
C PHE A 104 -6.27 24.15 14.94
N PHE A 105 -6.37 23.45 16.08
CA PHE A 105 -6.37 24.11 17.38
C PHE A 105 -5.00 24.70 17.72
N VAL A 106 -3.92 23.94 17.54
CA VAL A 106 -2.59 24.45 17.88
C VAL A 106 -2.15 25.59 16.97
N MET A 107 -2.51 25.56 15.69
CA MET A 107 -2.14 26.63 14.75
C MET A 107 -2.79 27.98 15.08
N VAL A 108 -3.99 27.99 15.69
CA VAL A 108 -4.70 29.20 16.12
C VAL A 108 -4.32 29.66 17.55
N GLY A 109 -3.35 29.00 18.19
CA GLY A 109 -2.82 29.39 19.49
C GLY A 109 -3.38 28.62 20.68
N VAL A 110 -4.12 27.54 20.47
CA VAL A 110 -4.56 26.63 21.54
C VAL A 110 -3.42 25.65 21.83
N ASN A 111 -2.32 26.16 22.37
CA ASN A 111 -1.16 25.38 22.79
C ASN A 111 -0.55 26.00 24.07
N PRO A 112 0.20 25.22 24.87
CA PRO A 112 0.82 25.70 26.12
C PRO A 112 1.70 26.95 25.96
N LEU A 113 2.27 27.18 24.77
CA LEU A 113 3.11 28.34 24.48
C LEU A 113 2.29 29.58 24.07
N GLY A 114 0.98 29.45 23.84
CA GLY A 114 0.10 30.51 23.34
C GLY A 114 0.45 31.03 21.94
N ASP A 115 1.34 30.35 21.22
CA ASP A 115 1.87 30.84 19.95
C ASP A 115 0.91 30.56 18.78
N ARG A 116 0.60 31.61 18.01
CA ARG A 116 -0.20 31.52 16.79
C ARG A 116 0.71 31.47 15.58
N PHE A 117 1.19 30.28 15.25
CA PHE A 117 2.11 30.12 14.14
C PHE A 117 1.42 30.04 12.77
N GLY A 118 0.18 29.54 12.66
CA GLY A 118 -0.50 29.43 11.36
C GLY A 118 0.41 28.82 10.28
N PHE A 119 0.50 29.45 9.11
CA PHE A 119 1.39 29.01 8.02
C PHE A 119 2.83 29.56 8.11
N ARG A 120 3.35 29.86 9.30
CA ARG A 120 4.70 30.43 9.50
C ARG A 120 5.78 29.61 8.80
N TYR A 121 5.79 28.29 9.00
CA TYR A 121 6.83 27.41 8.45
C TYR A 121 6.78 27.23 6.93
N TRP A 122 5.62 27.50 6.32
CA TRP A 122 5.49 27.54 4.85
C TRP A 122 6.15 28.77 4.24
N ARG A 123 6.37 29.83 5.03
CA ARG A 123 7.06 31.05 4.62
C ARG A 123 8.54 31.01 4.99
N ASP A 124 8.85 30.57 6.21
CA ASP A 124 10.20 30.52 6.77
C ASP A 124 10.35 29.28 7.66
N PRO A 125 11.18 28.28 7.30
CA PRO A 125 12.22 28.26 6.25
C PRO A 125 11.70 28.01 4.81
N GLY A 126 10.39 27.84 4.63
CA GLY A 126 9.73 27.64 3.34
C GLY A 126 9.28 26.19 3.09
N SER A 127 8.51 25.99 2.02
CA SER A 127 7.87 24.70 1.71
C SER A 127 8.73 23.71 0.91
N PHE A 128 9.85 24.16 0.31
CA PHE A 128 10.69 23.32 -0.56
C PHE A 128 12.13 23.23 -0.03
N LYS A 129 12.45 22.11 0.59
CA LYS A 129 13.82 21.74 0.99
C LYS A 129 14.61 21.25 -0.24
N PRO A 130 15.80 21.80 -0.53
CA PRO A 130 16.72 21.22 -1.51
C PRO A 130 17.14 19.80 -1.11
N LEU A 131 17.38 18.92 -2.09
CA LEU A 131 17.99 17.61 -1.82
C LEU A 131 19.34 17.79 -1.12
N ALA A 132 19.67 16.90 -0.18
CA ALA A 132 20.92 16.95 0.57
C ALA A 132 22.14 17.05 -0.38
N GLY A 133 23.08 17.96 -0.08
CA GLY A 133 24.26 18.21 -0.90
C GLY A 133 24.01 19.00 -2.19
N GLN A 134 22.77 19.41 -2.47
CA GLN A 134 22.41 20.19 -3.66
C GLN A 134 21.94 21.58 -3.27
N THR A 135 22.24 22.58 -4.11
CA THR A 135 21.82 23.98 -3.92
C THR A 135 21.06 24.49 -5.15
N GLY A 136 20.37 25.62 -4.98
CA GLY A 136 19.65 26.29 -6.06
C GLY A 136 18.34 25.61 -6.48
N SER A 137 17.83 25.99 -7.66
CA SER A 137 16.56 25.51 -8.21
C SER A 137 16.58 24.03 -8.56
N LEU A 138 17.70 23.53 -9.07
CA LEU A 138 17.88 22.11 -9.38
C LEU A 138 17.81 21.24 -8.12
N GLY A 139 18.50 21.64 -7.05
CA GLY A 139 18.42 20.94 -5.76
C GLY A 139 17.01 20.89 -5.19
N ARG A 140 16.23 21.97 -5.33
CA ARG A 140 14.80 22.00 -4.94
C ARG A 140 13.93 21.08 -5.80
N PHE A 141 14.16 21.03 -7.11
CA PHE A 141 13.44 20.12 -8.00
C PHE A 141 13.75 18.65 -7.67
N MET A 142 15.02 18.32 -7.40
CA MET A 142 15.42 16.98 -6.97
C MET A 142 14.78 16.62 -5.62
N GLY A 143 14.74 17.55 -4.67
CA GLY A 143 14.04 17.37 -3.40
C GLY A 143 12.54 17.08 -3.60
N TRP A 144 11.87 17.87 -4.45
CA TRP A 144 10.48 17.63 -4.82
C TRP A 144 10.28 16.27 -5.49
N LEU A 145 11.17 15.87 -6.41
CA LEU A 145 11.10 14.58 -7.08
C LEU A 145 11.25 13.42 -6.10
N GLN A 146 12.15 13.56 -5.11
CA GLN A 146 12.30 12.57 -4.04
C GLN A 146 11.02 12.46 -3.20
N CYS A 147 10.40 13.60 -2.84
CA CYS A 147 9.12 13.61 -2.16
C CYS A 147 8.01 12.96 -3.00
N LEU A 148 8.00 13.17 -4.32
CA LEU A 148 7.03 12.56 -5.23
C LEU A 148 7.19 11.03 -5.28
N ILE A 149 8.43 10.53 -5.32
CA ILE A 149 8.73 9.09 -5.25
C ILE A 149 8.23 8.51 -3.92
N GLN A 150 8.55 9.15 -2.79
CA GLN A 150 8.07 8.70 -1.48
C GLN A 150 6.53 8.79 -1.33
N ALA A 151 5.89 9.80 -1.93
CA ALA A 151 4.43 9.88 -1.94
C ALA A 151 3.79 8.76 -2.77
N SER A 152 4.47 8.26 -3.82
CA SER A 152 3.95 7.16 -4.62
C SER A 152 3.84 5.85 -3.84
N PHE A 153 4.68 5.64 -2.81
CA PHE A 153 4.57 4.52 -1.87
C PHE A 153 3.23 4.55 -1.12
N THR A 154 2.79 5.72 -0.68
CA THR A 154 1.62 5.83 0.21
C THR A 154 0.30 5.56 -0.52
N ILE A 155 0.26 5.72 -1.84
CA ILE A 155 -0.93 5.52 -2.67
C ILE A 155 -1.10 4.03 -3.01
N ALA A 156 -1.57 3.26 -2.04
CA ALA A 156 -1.99 1.85 -2.17
C ALA A 156 -3.48 1.70 -1.83
N GLY A 157 -4.09 0.55 -2.13
CA GLY A 157 -5.47 0.25 -1.68
C GLY A 157 -6.47 -0.10 -2.79
N PRO A 158 -6.50 0.61 -3.95
CA PRO A 158 -7.46 0.27 -5.02
C PRO A 158 -7.32 -1.18 -5.52
N ASP A 159 -6.11 -1.70 -5.53
CA ASP A 159 -5.77 -3.11 -5.78
C ASP A 159 -6.40 -4.05 -4.75
N TYR A 160 -6.38 -3.72 -3.46
CA TYR A 160 -7.05 -4.51 -2.42
C TYR A 160 -8.57 -4.48 -2.53
N VAL A 161 -9.17 -3.33 -2.89
CA VAL A 161 -10.62 -3.26 -3.21
C VAL A 161 -10.98 -4.21 -4.34
N SER A 162 -10.08 -4.36 -5.32
CA SER A 162 -10.26 -5.30 -6.42
C SER A 162 -10.23 -6.76 -5.96
N MET A 163 -9.40 -7.11 -4.97
CA MET A 163 -9.29 -8.49 -4.49
C MET A 163 -10.57 -8.98 -3.84
N ALA A 164 -11.27 -8.09 -3.13
CA ALA A 164 -12.57 -8.37 -2.51
C ALA A 164 -13.72 -8.52 -3.52
N ALA A 165 -13.50 -8.26 -4.82
CA ALA A 165 -14.56 -8.28 -5.82
C ALA A 165 -15.22 -9.66 -5.98
N GLY A 166 -14.48 -10.74 -5.81
CA GLY A 166 -15.01 -12.11 -5.89
C GLY A 166 -15.80 -12.55 -4.66
N GLU A 167 -15.68 -11.81 -3.55
CA GLU A 167 -16.33 -12.13 -2.27
C GLU A 167 -17.41 -11.09 -1.90
N ALA A 168 -17.49 -9.98 -2.65
CA ALA A 168 -18.42 -8.89 -2.40
C ALA A 168 -19.84 -9.23 -2.88
N GLU A 169 -20.83 -8.85 -2.08
CA GLU A 169 -22.23 -8.91 -2.46
C GLU A 169 -22.54 -7.87 -3.55
N ASN A 170 -23.22 -8.29 -4.62
CA ASN A 170 -23.53 -7.45 -5.80
C ASN A 170 -22.37 -6.53 -6.24
N PRO A 171 -21.23 -7.12 -6.66
CA PRO A 171 -19.98 -6.41 -6.87
C PRO A 171 -20.08 -5.34 -7.98
N ARG A 172 -20.96 -5.55 -8.97
CA ARG A 172 -21.16 -4.63 -10.09
C ARG A 172 -21.74 -3.27 -9.67
N VAL A 173 -22.52 -3.24 -8.58
CA VAL A 173 -23.11 -2.02 -8.01
C VAL A 173 -22.25 -1.44 -6.87
N VAL A 174 -21.70 -2.31 -6.01
CA VAL A 174 -20.97 -1.89 -4.81
C VAL A 174 -19.56 -1.39 -5.14
N LEU A 175 -18.83 -2.08 -6.02
CA LEU A 175 -17.44 -1.72 -6.31
C LEU A 175 -17.26 -0.30 -6.86
N PRO A 176 -18.06 0.19 -7.83
CA PRO A 176 -17.93 1.58 -8.30
C PRO A 176 -18.04 2.62 -7.19
N ARG A 177 -18.86 2.36 -6.16
CA ARG A 177 -19.00 3.25 -5.00
C ARG A 177 -17.78 3.13 -4.09
N ALA A 178 -17.37 1.90 -3.77
CA ALA A 178 -16.18 1.63 -2.97
C ALA A 178 -14.90 2.27 -3.55
N TYR A 179 -14.66 2.14 -4.87
CA TYR A 179 -13.51 2.78 -5.53
C TYR A 179 -13.55 4.31 -5.42
N LYS A 180 -14.73 4.93 -5.61
CA LYS A 180 -14.87 6.39 -5.46
C LYS A 180 -14.62 6.81 -4.01
N ALA A 181 -15.20 6.11 -3.05
CA ALA A 181 -15.01 6.38 -1.63
C ALA A 181 -13.52 6.28 -1.23
N VAL A 182 -12.82 5.23 -1.64
CA VAL A 182 -11.38 5.07 -1.40
C VAL A 182 -10.58 6.22 -2.01
N PHE A 183 -10.86 6.61 -3.25
CA PHE A 183 -10.17 7.73 -3.90
C PHE A 183 -10.35 9.05 -3.13
N TYR A 184 -11.59 9.41 -2.79
CA TYR A 184 -11.86 10.65 -2.04
C TYR A 184 -11.24 10.62 -0.65
N ARG A 185 -11.30 9.46 0.02
CA ARG A 185 -10.81 9.30 1.39
C ARG A 185 -9.27 9.37 1.45
N LEU A 186 -8.57 8.65 0.56
CA LEU A 186 -7.11 8.71 0.46
C LEU A 186 -6.65 10.12 0.07
N THR A 187 -7.25 10.72 -0.95
CA THR A 187 -6.87 12.07 -1.40
C THR A 187 -7.08 13.10 -0.30
N THR A 188 -8.24 13.06 0.39
CA THR A 188 -8.54 14.01 1.47
C THR A 188 -7.58 13.84 2.64
N PHE A 189 -7.39 12.62 3.14
CA PHE A 189 -6.54 12.40 4.32
C PHE A 189 -5.07 12.62 4.04
N PHE A 190 -4.56 12.28 2.85
CA PHE A 190 -3.15 12.49 2.52
C PHE A 190 -2.85 13.96 2.21
N MET A 191 -3.70 14.65 1.44
CA MET A 191 -3.48 16.07 1.13
C MET A 191 -3.64 16.93 2.38
N LEU A 192 -4.70 16.73 3.17
CA LEU A 192 -4.87 17.49 4.42
C LEU A 192 -3.82 17.08 5.45
N GLY A 193 -3.47 15.80 5.56
CA GLY A 193 -2.47 15.32 6.51
C GLY A 193 -1.06 15.83 6.23
N SER A 194 -0.63 15.80 4.96
CA SER A 194 0.67 16.37 4.55
C SER A 194 0.71 17.89 4.74
N MET A 195 -0.39 18.59 4.42
CA MET A 195 -0.51 20.02 4.69
C MET A 195 -0.43 20.32 6.19
N ALA A 196 -1.15 19.54 7.01
CA ALA A 196 -1.18 19.68 8.46
C ALA A 196 0.22 19.49 9.06
N VAL A 197 0.96 18.46 8.66
CA VAL A 197 2.34 18.25 9.10
C VAL A 197 3.25 19.42 8.72
N GLY A 198 3.16 19.92 7.49
CA GLY A 198 3.96 21.07 7.05
C GLY A 198 3.61 22.37 7.78
N ILE A 199 2.41 22.49 8.35
CA ILE A 199 2.01 23.60 9.22
C ILE A 199 2.61 23.45 10.62
N LEU A 200 2.70 22.21 11.14
CA LEU A 200 3.09 21.93 12.52
C LEU A 200 4.59 22.07 12.77
N VAL A 201 5.42 21.60 11.84
CA VAL A 201 6.87 21.48 12.03
C VAL A 201 7.60 21.96 10.76
N PRO A 202 8.58 22.87 10.86
CA PRO A 202 9.47 23.23 9.76
C PRO A 202 10.39 22.06 9.40
N TYR A 203 10.80 21.97 8.13
CA TYR A 203 11.56 20.83 7.63
C TYR A 203 13.00 20.74 8.18
N ASP A 204 13.51 21.82 8.77
CA ASP A 204 14.86 21.97 9.34
C ASP A 204 14.89 21.84 10.87
N ASP A 205 13.78 21.39 11.47
CA ASP A 205 13.72 21.18 12.91
C ASP A 205 14.76 20.16 13.39
N PRO A 206 15.61 20.48 14.38
CA PRO A 206 16.64 19.57 14.87
C PRO A 206 16.11 18.25 15.45
N THR A 207 14.91 18.25 16.02
CA THR A 207 14.29 17.04 16.57
C THR A 207 13.80 16.13 15.44
N LEU A 208 13.26 16.74 14.38
CA LEU A 208 12.86 16.03 13.17
C LEU A 208 14.10 15.44 12.45
N THR A 209 15.16 16.22 12.27
CA THR A 209 16.39 15.73 11.58
C THR A 209 17.11 14.67 12.40
N ALA A 210 17.22 14.83 13.73
CA ALA A 210 17.82 13.82 14.59
C ALA A 210 17.06 12.48 14.58
N ALA A 211 15.74 12.50 14.37
CA ALA A 211 14.95 11.29 14.21
C ALA A 211 15.31 10.50 12.94
N PHE A 212 15.60 11.21 11.84
CA PHE A 212 15.95 10.59 10.56
C PHE A 212 17.43 10.26 10.42
N GLU A 213 18.32 11.02 11.06
CA GLU A 213 19.77 10.89 10.88
C GLU A 213 20.46 10.02 11.92
N ASN A 214 19.90 9.87 13.13
CA ASN A 214 20.60 9.20 14.24
C ASN A 214 19.77 8.14 14.96
N SER A 215 18.52 7.89 14.52
CA SER A 215 17.56 6.99 15.19
C SER A 215 17.53 7.19 16.73
N ALA A 216 17.71 8.43 17.19
CA ALA A 216 18.08 8.71 18.58
C ALA A 216 16.92 8.40 19.56
N PRO A 217 17.22 7.95 20.79
CA PRO A 217 16.22 7.71 21.83
C PRO A 217 15.37 8.97 22.08
N GLY A 218 14.03 8.85 22.03
CA GLY A 218 13.10 9.98 22.21
C GLY A 218 12.90 10.87 20.96
N ALA A 219 13.61 10.60 19.87
CA ALA A 219 13.34 11.24 18.59
C ALA A 219 12.06 10.63 17.99
N ALA A 220 10.96 11.38 18.06
CA ALA A 220 9.71 10.89 17.55
C ALA A 220 9.75 10.84 16.02
N ALA A 221 9.65 9.63 15.44
CA ALA A 221 9.62 9.45 13.98
C ALA A 221 8.42 10.12 13.30
N SER A 222 7.38 10.43 14.08
CA SER A 222 6.18 11.12 13.59
C SER A 222 6.29 12.63 13.77
N PRO A 223 6.20 13.43 12.69
CA PRO A 223 6.16 14.90 12.77
C PRO A 223 5.05 15.43 13.68
N TYR A 224 3.92 14.73 13.79
CA TYR A 224 2.87 15.09 14.74
C TYR A 224 3.36 15.02 16.19
N VAL A 225 4.10 13.98 16.54
CA VAL A 225 4.62 13.81 17.90
C VAL A 225 5.75 14.80 18.17
N VAL A 226 6.62 15.06 17.18
CA VAL A 226 7.63 16.15 17.25
C VAL A 226 6.95 17.48 17.57
N SER A 227 5.84 17.80 16.88
CA SER A 227 5.10 19.03 17.16
C SER A 227 4.56 19.10 18.59
N MET A 228 4.06 17.98 19.13
CA MET A 228 3.49 17.92 20.48
C MET A 228 4.57 18.11 21.56
N ILE A 229 5.76 17.53 21.36
CA ILE A 229 6.92 17.72 22.23
C ILE A 229 7.37 19.18 22.20
N ARG A 230 7.48 19.78 21.00
CA ARG A 230 7.87 21.18 20.84
C ARG A 230 6.88 22.16 21.47
N LEU A 231 5.59 21.86 21.37
CA LEU A 231 4.52 22.64 22.00
C LEU A 231 4.35 22.31 23.50
N GLN A 232 5.23 21.47 24.07
CA GLN A 232 5.22 21.09 25.49
C GLN A 232 3.90 20.43 25.95
N ILE A 233 3.28 19.62 25.07
CA ILE A 233 2.06 18.88 25.38
C ILE A 233 2.45 17.51 25.98
N PRO A 234 2.21 17.24 27.26
CA PRO A 234 2.81 16.10 27.95
C PRO A 234 2.18 14.75 27.58
N VAL A 235 0.86 14.66 27.44
CA VAL A 235 0.16 13.36 27.35
C VAL A 235 -0.11 12.93 25.90
N LEU A 236 -0.39 13.88 25.01
CA LEU A 236 -0.79 13.60 23.63
C LEU A 236 0.25 12.81 22.81
N PRO A 237 1.59 13.04 22.95
CA PRO A 237 2.62 12.20 22.34
C PRO A 237 2.44 10.70 22.58
N HIS A 238 2.16 10.31 23.83
CA HIS A 238 2.03 8.91 24.22
C HIS A 238 0.76 8.27 23.65
N ILE A 239 -0.35 9.01 23.64
CA ILE A 239 -1.62 8.53 23.05
C ILE A 239 -1.46 8.30 21.54
N VAL A 240 -0.88 9.27 20.84
CA VAL A 240 -0.69 9.18 19.38
C VAL A 240 0.27 8.04 19.04
N ASN A 241 1.41 7.92 19.70
CA ASN A 241 2.33 6.81 19.44
C ASN A 241 1.69 5.45 19.74
N ALA A 242 0.89 5.33 20.81
CA ALA A 242 0.18 4.08 21.09
C ALA A 242 -0.82 3.71 19.99
N MET A 243 -1.61 4.68 19.51
CA MET A 243 -2.54 4.46 18.40
C MET A 243 -1.84 4.14 17.07
N VAL A 244 -0.70 4.78 16.79
CA VAL A 244 0.12 4.49 15.61
C VAL A 244 0.73 3.09 15.71
N LEU A 245 1.24 2.68 16.88
CA LEU A 245 1.75 1.33 17.10
C LEU A 245 0.66 0.27 16.87
N THR A 246 -0.54 0.46 17.41
CA THR A 246 -1.67 -0.46 17.15
C THR A 246 -2.05 -0.49 15.68
N SER A 247 -1.91 0.65 14.98
CA SER A 247 -2.20 0.75 13.55
C SER A 247 -1.18 -0.02 12.70
N ALA A 248 0.11 0.09 13.03
CA ALA A 248 1.20 -0.64 12.39
C ALA A 248 1.11 -2.15 12.62
N LEU A 249 0.81 -2.57 13.87
CA LEU A 249 0.57 -3.99 14.19
C LEU A 249 -0.62 -4.56 13.41
N SER A 250 -1.72 -3.82 13.32
CA SER A 250 -2.89 -4.20 12.51
C SER A 250 -2.52 -4.30 11.02
N ALA A 251 -1.85 -3.28 10.46
CA ALA A 251 -1.45 -3.27 9.06
C ALA A 251 -0.53 -4.46 8.70
N GLY A 252 0.51 -4.71 9.49
CA GLY A 252 1.42 -5.83 9.26
C GLY A 252 0.73 -7.19 9.35
N ASN A 253 -0.21 -7.36 10.29
CA ASN A 253 -1.02 -8.56 10.36
C ASN A 253 -1.90 -8.74 9.10
N SER A 254 -2.49 -7.66 8.60
CA SER A 254 -3.27 -7.66 7.36
C SER A 254 -2.41 -8.00 6.13
N TYR A 255 -1.17 -7.53 6.08
CA TYR A 255 -0.23 -7.90 5.02
C TYR A 255 0.18 -9.37 5.08
N VAL A 256 0.38 -9.96 6.27
CA VAL A 256 0.62 -11.41 6.39
C VAL A 256 -0.58 -12.21 5.87
N TYR A 257 -1.80 -11.76 6.22
CA TYR A 257 -3.04 -12.36 5.76
C TYR A 257 -3.17 -12.32 4.24
N CYS A 258 -2.91 -11.17 3.62
CA CYS A 258 -3.04 -10.97 2.17
C CYS A 258 -1.93 -11.68 1.39
N ALA A 259 -0.65 -11.50 1.78
CA ALA A 259 0.50 -12.15 1.13
C ALA A 259 0.38 -13.67 1.11
N SER A 260 -0.04 -14.27 2.22
CA SER A 260 -0.22 -15.73 2.31
C SER A 260 -1.33 -16.25 1.39
N ARG A 261 -2.40 -15.45 1.19
CA ARG A 261 -3.52 -15.78 0.29
C ARG A 261 -3.19 -15.55 -1.17
N SER A 262 -2.46 -14.49 -1.50
CA SER A 262 -1.94 -14.24 -2.84
C SER A 262 -1.03 -15.40 -3.29
N LEU A 263 -0.12 -15.86 -2.41
CA LEU A 263 0.73 -17.02 -2.68
C LEU A 263 -0.07 -18.32 -2.82
N PHE A 264 -1.08 -18.51 -1.96
CA PHE A 264 -1.99 -19.66 -2.04
C PHE A 264 -2.78 -19.67 -3.36
N GLY A 265 -3.28 -18.52 -3.81
CA GLY A 265 -3.98 -18.37 -5.08
C GLY A 265 -3.10 -18.75 -6.27
N LEU A 266 -1.84 -18.30 -6.28
CA LEU A 266 -0.86 -18.72 -7.28
C LEU A 266 -0.61 -20.24 -7.26
N ALA A 267 -0.58 -20.85 -6.07
CA ALA A 267 -0.41 -22.30 -5.95
C ALA A 267 -1.62 -23.09 -6.48
N LEU A 268 -2.84 -22.61 -6.24
CA LEU A 268 -4.07 -23.22 -6.76
C LEU A 268 -4.13 -23.19 -8.30
N GLU A 269 -3.65 -22.11 -8.93
CA GLU A 269 -3.55 -22.01 -10.38
C GLU A 269 -2.37 -22.80 -10.98
N GLY A 270 -1.62 -23.56 -10.16
CA GLY A 270 -0.44 -24.31 -10.61
C GLY A 270 0.75 -23.43 -11.00
N LYS A 271 0.74 -22.16 -10.58
CA LYS A 271 1.79 -21.16 -10.82
C LYS A 271 2.83 -21.11 -9.69
N ALA A 272 2.55 -21.77 -8.56
CA ALA A 272 3.47 -21.99 -7.46
C ALA A 272 3.48 -23.48 -7.03
N PRO A 273 4.48 -23.93 -6.25
CA PRO A 273 4.59 -25.33 -5.84
C PRO A 273 3.34 -25.89 -5.15
N LYS A 274 2.91 -27.10 -5.54
CA LYS A 274 1.66 -27.73 -5.03
C LYS A 274 1.61 -27.93 -3.52
N PHE A 275 2.74 -28.03 -2.82
CA PHE A 275 2.73 -28.19 -1.36
C PHE A 275 2.14 -26.97 -0.64
N LEU A 276 2.15 -25.80 -1.28
CA LEU A 276 1.60 -24.56 -0.75
C LEU A 276 0.06 -24.56 -0.70
N THR A 277 -0.61 -25.47 -1.41
CA THR A 277 -2.09 -25.57 -1.40
C THR A 277 -2.64 -26.28 -0.16
N LYS A 278 -1.78 -26.76 0.75
CA LYS A 278 -2.23 -27.48 1.94
C LYS A 278 -2.73 -26.52 3.02
N CYS A 279 -4.02 -26.65 3.34
CA CYS A 279 -4.69 -25.89 4.40
C CYS A 279 -4.81 -26.67 5.72
N THR A 280 -4.93 -25.94 6.83
CA THR A 280 -5.35 -26.48 8.13
C THR A 280 -6.84 -26.81 8.13
N ARG A 281 -7.32 -27.49 9.18
CA ARG A 281 -8.75 -27.80 9.39
C ARG A 281 -9.65 -26.54 9.39
N ASN A 282 -9.08 -25.38 9.71
CA ASN A 282 -9.79 -24.10 9.73
C ASN A 282 -9.66 -23.31 8.42
N GLY A 283 -9.13 -23.91 7.34
CA GLY A 283 -9.01 -23.28 6.02
C GLY A 283 -7.80 -22.37 5.83
N VAL A 284 -6.85 -22.34 6.79
CA VAL A 284 -5.66 -21.48 6.72
C VAL A 284 -4.53 -22.15 5.92
N PRO A 285 -3.94 -21.52 4.89
CA PRO A 285 -2.84 -22.09 4.11
C PRO A 285 -1.51 -22.04 4.88
N ILE A 286 -1.24 -23.06 5.70
CA ILE A 286 -0.17 -23.04 6.71
C ILE A 286 1.23 -22.81 6.12
N TYR A 287 1.55 -23.46 5.00
CA TYR A 287 2.87 -23.31 4.39
C TYR A 287 3.06 -21.93 3.78
N CYS A 288 2.01 -21.33 3.21
CA CYS A 288 2.08 -19.95 2.72
C CYS A 288 2.32 -18.97 3.87
N VAL A 289 1.63 -19.15 5.01
CA VAL A 289 1.85 -18.32 6.21
C VAL A 289 3.29 -18.47 6.70
N ILE A 290 3.82 -19.70 6.78
CA ILE A 290 5.22 -19.93 7.19
C ILE A 290 6.19 -19.24 6.23
N VAL A 291 5.99 -19.32 4.91
CA VAL A 291 6.84 -18.64 3.93
C VAL A 291 6.86 -17.12 4.16
N VAL A 292 5.69 -16.51 4.39
CA VAL A 292 5.61 -15.07 4.67
C VAL A 292 6.27 -14.71 6.00
N LEU A 293 6.10 -15.52 7.04
CA LEU A 293 6.80 -15.33 8.32
C LEU A 293 8.32 -15.49 8.19
N LEU A 294 8.81 -16.38 7.32
CA LEU A 294 10.24 -16.48 7.02
C LEU A 294 10.75 -15.23 6.30
N ILE A 295 9.97 -14.65 5.39
CA ILE A 295 10.31 -13.36 4.75
C ILE A 295 10.32 -12.22 5.79
N SER A 296 9.44 -12.27 6.78
CA SER A 296 9.41 -11.27 7.87
C SER A 296 10.71 -11.25 8.70
N LEU A 297 11.51 -12.32 8.67
CA LEU A 297 12.85 -12.34 9.29
C LEU A 297 13.80 -11.32 8.64
N LEU A 298 13.52 -10.82 7.43
CA LEU A 298 14.27 -9.70 6.86
C LEU A 298 14.18 -8.42 7.73
N ALA A 299 13.19 -8.32 8.63
CA ALA A 299 13.15 -7.26 9.63
C ALA A 299 14.40 -7.24 10.54
N PHE A 300 15.10 -8.38 10.72
CA PHE A 300 16.35 -8.45 11.49
C PHE A 300 17.51 -7.67 10.85
N LEU A 301 17.39 -7.21 9.60
CA LEU A 301 18.38 -6.32 8.99
C LEU A 301 18.61 -5.05 9.83
N GLN A 302 17.59 -4.56 10.55
CA GLN A 302 17.72 -3.39 11.44
C GLN A 302 18.55 -3.65 12.72
N VAL A 303 19.00 -4.89 12.95
CA VAL A 303 19.93 -5.19 14.05
C VAL A 303 21.36 -4.88 13.63
N GLY A 304 21.68 -5.02 12.35
CA GLY A 304 23.01 -4.72 11.80
C GLY A 304 23.15 -3.32 11.22
N GLU A 305 22.03 -2.65 10.93
CA GLU A 305 21.95 -1.33 10.28
C GLU A 305 20.92 -0.45 10.99
N GLU A 306 20.96 0.86 10.75
CA GLU A 306 19.95 1.75 11.32
C GLU A 306 18.54 1.47 10.79
N SER A 307 17.53 1.49 11.66
CA SER A 307 16.14 1.23 11.30
C SER A 307 15.64 2.13 10.15
N ALA A 308 16.07 3.39 10.09
CA ALA A 308 15.70 4.32 9.02
C ALA A 308 16.21 3.87 7.64
N VAL A 309 17.43 3.33 7.57
CA VAL A 309 18.04 2.82 6.33
C VAL A 309 17.26 1.60 5.84
N VAL A 310 16.98 0.66 6.75
CA VAL A 310 16.24 -0.57 6.44
C VAL A 310 14.80 -0.25 6.03
N LEU A 311 14.13 0.71 6.68
CA LEU A 311 12.83 1.21 6.24
C LEU A 311 12.91 1.76 4.81
N SER A 312 13.92 2.58 4.51
CA SER A 312 14.10 3.13 3.16
C SER A 312 14.28 2.03 2.12
N TRP A 313 15.00 0.95 2.43
CA TRP A 313 15.15 -0.19 1.52
C TRP A 313 13.81 -0.87 1.22
N PHE A 314 13.01 -1.17 2.24
CA PHE A 314 11.69 -1.76 2.02
C PHE A 314 10.75 -0.80 1.29
N VAL A 315 10.75 0.50 1.62
CA VAL A 315 9.97 1.51 0.92
C VAL A 315 10.33 1.53 -0.57
N SER A 316 11.61 1.54 -0.93
CA SER A 316 12.05 1.52 -2.33
C SER A 316 11.56 0.27 -3.08
N LEU A 317 11.71 -0.91 -2.48
CA LEU A 317 11.31 -2.17 -3.10
C LEU A 317 9.79 -2.28 -3.27
N VAL A 318 9.03 -1.89 -2.25
CA VAL A 318 7.57 -1.86 -2.28
C VAL A 318 7.08 -0.84 -3.31
N THR A 319 7.68 0.35 -3.36
CA THR A 319 7.33 1.40 -4.34
C THR A 319 7.54 0.92 -5.77
N ALA A 320 8.70 0.32 -6.06
CA ALA A 320 8.98 -0.22 -7.39
C ALA A 320 7.97 -1.31 -7.78
N SER A 321 7.66 -2.24 -6.86
CA SER A 321 6.68 -3.30 -7.09
C SER A 321 5.27 -2.74 -7.35
N GLN A 322 4.85 -1.75 -6.57
CA GLN A 322 3.55 -1.10 -6.67
C GLN A 322 3.38 -0.38 -8.00
N LEU A 323 4.37 0.41 -8.41
CA LEU A 323 4.36 1.11 -9.70
C LEU A 323 4.30 0.13 -10.88
N LEU A 324 5.01 -1.01 -10.79
CA LEU A 324 4.91 -2.08 -11.78
C LEU A 324 3.50 -2.69 -11.81
N ASN A 325 2.87 -2.95 -10.66
CA ASN A 325 1.49 -3.45 -10.61
C ASN A 325 0.50 -2.45 -11.24
N PHE A 326 0.64 -1.15 -10.98
CA PHE A 326 -0.20 -0.14 -11.62
C PHE A 326 0.04 -0.06 -13.13
N ALA A 327 1.30 -0.18 -13.59
CA ALA A 327 1.62 -0.26 -15.00
C ALA A 327 0.98 -1.51 -15.66
N VAL A 328 1.03 -2.67 -14.98
CA VAL A 328 0.36 -3.91 -15.41
C VAL A 328 -1.15 -3.70 -15.53
N MET A 329 -1.79 -3.10 -14.53
CA MET A 329 -3.23 -2.81 -14.58
C MET A 329 -3.60 -1.90 -15.75
N CYS A 330 -2.81 -0.86 -16.00
CA CYS A 330 -3.03 0.05 -17.13
C CYS A 330 -2.87 -0.68 -18.48
N PHE A 331 -1.84 -1.51 -18.61
CA PHE A 331 -1.60 -2.29 -19.82
C PHE A 331 -2.71 -3.31 -20.08
N THR A 332 -3.12 -4.06 -19.05
CA THR A 332 -4.24 -5.00 -19.12
C THR A 332 -5.54 -4.30 -19.52
N TYR A 333 -5.78 -3.08 -19.03
CA TYR A 333 -6.94 -2.28 -19.45
C TYR A 333 -6.91 -1.91 -20.94
N VAL A 334 -5.74 -1.53 -21.46
CA VAL A 334 -5.59 -1.24 -22.89
C VAL A 334 -5.90 -2.49 -23.73
N MET A 335 -5.41 -3.66 -23.32
CA MET A 335 -5.68 -4.93 -24.01
C MET A 335 -7.15 -5.33 -23.93
N PHE A 336 -7.78 -5.17 -22.76
CA PHE A 336 -9.22 -5.36 -22.58
C PHE A 336 -10.04 -4.46 -23.52
N LYS A 337 -9.70 -3.17 -23.62
CA LYS A 337 -10.40 -2.25 -24.54
C LYS A 337 -10.24 -2.66 -26.00
N ARG A 338 -9.04 -3.09 -26.41
CA ARG A 338 -8.78 -3.58 -27.76
C ARG A 338 -9.57 -4.86 -28.07
N ALA A 339 -9.77 -5.73 -27.08
CA ALA A 339 -10.61 -6.92 -27.21
C ALA A 339 -12.09 -6.55 -27.40
N LEU A 340 -12.63 -5.63 -26.60
CA LEU A 340 -14.00 -5.13 -26.75
C LEU A 340 -14.24 -4.58 -28.17
N GLU A 341 -13.32 -3.75 -28.66
CA GLU A 341 -13.39 -3.16 -30.01
C GLU A 341 -13.32 -4.22 -31.11
N ALA A 342 -12.47 -5.23 -30.96
CA ALA A 342 -12.32 -6.30 -31.93
C ALA A 342 -13.56 -7.23 -31.99
N GLN A 343 -14.26 -7.39 -30.86
CA GLN A 343 -15.45 -8.24 -30.75
C GLN A 343 -16.77 -7.46 -30.92
N GLY A 344 -16.70 -6.16 -31.26
CA GLY A 344 -17.88 -5.33 -31.52
C GLY A 344 -18.71 -4.98 -30.27
N ILE A 345 -18.17 -5.14 -29.06
CA ILE A 345 -18.86 -4.79 -27.83
C ILE A 345 -18.71 -3.29 -27.59
N ASP A 346 -19.81 -2.54 -27.73
CA ASP A 346 -19.78 -1.10 -27.47
C ASP A 346 -19.44 -0.85 -26.00
N ARG A 347 -18.44 0.00 -25.77
CA ARG A 347 -18.06 0.50 -24.45
C ARG A 347 -19.26 1.09 -23.71
N ASN A 348 -20.29 1.56 -24.43
CA ASN A 348 -21.46 2.10 -23.75
C ASN A 348 -22.30 1.10 -22.97
N THR A 349 -22.17 -0.19 -23.29
CA THR A 349 -22.84 -1.28 -22.60
C THR A 349 -22.21 -1.60 -21.24
N LEU A 350 -20.99 -1.10 -20.97
CA LEU A 350 -20.31 -1.33 -19.71
C LEU A 350 -20.99 -0.58 -18.55
N ILE A 351 -21.20 -1.31 -17.44
CA ILE A 351 -21.78 -0.81 -16.19
C ILE A 351 -21.02 0.39 -15.63
N TYR A 352 -19.70 0.40 -15.78
CA TYR A 352 -18.85 1.51 -15.37
C TYR A 352 -17.87 1.90 -16.47
N LYS A 353 -17.75 3.21 -16.70
CA LYS A 353 -16.84 3.82 -17.67
C LYS A 353 -16.03 4.91 -16.99
N SER A 354 -14.71 4.75 -16.95
CA SER A 354 -13.80 5.81 -16.50
C SER A 354 -13.63 6.89 -17.56
N TRP A 355 -13.31 8.11 -17.15
CA TRP A 355 -13.23 9.26 -18.06
C TRP A 355 -11.92 9.23 -18.88
N PHE A 356 -11.93 9.82 -20.08
CA PHE A 356 -10.75 10.00 -20.94
C PHE A 356 -9.94 8.73 -21.31
N GLN A 357 -10.56 7.55 -21.26
CA GLN A 357 -9.90 6.33 -21.73
C GLN A 357 -9.89 6.25 -23.26
N PRO A 358 -8.80 5.75 -23.89
CA PRO A 358 -7.64 5.09 -23.27
C PRO A 358 -6.46 6.00 -22.90
N TYR A 359 -6.54 7.31 -23.19
CA TYR A 359 -5.42 8.23 -22.98
C TYR A 359 -4.95 8.28 -21.52
N MET A 360 -5.88 8.18 -20.57
CA MET A 360 -5.56 8.08 -19.15
C MET A 360 -4.76 6.82 -18.80
N ALA A 361 -5.09 5.67 -19.39
CA ALA A 361 -4.33 4.44 -19.17
C ALA A 361 -2.91 4.52 -19.76
N TYR A 362 -2.74 5.17 -20.92
CA TYR A 362 -1.41 5.40 -21.50
C TYR A 362 -0.57 6.34 -20.64
N PHE A 363 -1.15 7.45 -20.21
CA PHE A 363 -0.46 8.41 -19.36
C PHE A 363 -0.08 7.79 -18.01
N ALA A 364 -1.04 7.18 -17.30
CA ALA A 364 -0.80 6.58 -15.99
C ALA A 364 0.21 5.42 -16.06
N GLY A 365 0.06 4.52 -17.04
CA GLY A 365 0.98 3.40 -17.23
C GLY A 365 2.41 3.86 -17.55
N THR A 366 2.56 4.85 -18.44
CA THR A 366 3.88 5.40 -18.80
C THR A 366 4.50 6.15 -17.63
N ALA A 367 3.72 6.95 -16.90
CA ALA A 367 4.19 7.67 -15.72
C ALA A 367 4.65 6.70 -14.62
N CYS A 368 3.90 5.63 -14.36
CA CYS A 368 4.30 4.60 -13.39
C CYS A 368 5.61 3.92 -13.79
N LEU A 369 5.78 3.57 -15.08
CA LEU A 369 7.02 2.98 -15.57
C LEU A 369 8.20 3.94 -15.43
N ILE A 370 8.07 5.20 -15.86
CA ILE A 370 9.11 6.21 -15.71
C ILE A 370 9.48 6.38 -14.24
N MET A 371 8.49 6.50 -13.35
CA MET A 371 8.72 6.65 -11.92
C MET A 371 9.39 5.43 -11.29
N ALA A 372 9.11 4.21 -11.78
CA ALA A 372 9.79 3.01 -11.31
C ALA A 372 11.31 3.08 -11.60
N PHE A 373 11.71 3.53 -12.80
CA PHE A 373 13.14 3.68 -13.14
C PHE A 373 13.79 4.87 -12.44
N VAL A 374 13.07 5.99 -12.33
CA VAL A 374 13.57 7.21 -11.68
C VAL A 374 13.62 7.06 -10.17
N GLY A 375 12.85 6.15 -9.56
CA GLY A 375 12.75 5.97 -8.11
C GLY A 375 14.10 5.83 -7.38
N GLY A 376 15.08 5.16 -8.01
CA GLY A 376 16.42 4.96 -7.46
C GLY A 376 17.47 6.00 -7.88
N TYR A 377 17.08 7.11 -8.51
CA TYR A 377 18.01 8.11 -9.04
C TYR A 377 19.05 8.65 -8.03
N PRO A 378 18.77 8.80 -6.71
CA PRO A 378 19.76 9.33 -5.77
C PRO A 378 21.05 8.51 -5.71
N VAL A 379 20.99 7.21 -6.01
CA VAL A 379 22.15 6.31 -6.02
C VAL A 379 23.17 6.68 -7.11
N PHE A 380 22.73 7.37 -8.16
CA PHE A 380 23.59 7.81 -9.26
C PHE A 380 24.18 9.20 -9.03
N LEU A 381 23.91 9.85 -7.90
CA LEU A 381 24.53 11.13 -7.57
C LEU A 381 26.00 10.95 -7.17
N PRO A 382 26.88 11.92 -7.48
CA PRO A 382 28.29 11.84 -7.13
C PRO A 382 28.50 11.58 -5.62
N GLY A 383 29.18 10.49 -5.27
CA GLY A 383 29.46 10.11 -3.88
C GLY A 383 28.32 9.39 -3.14
N ALA A 384 27.17 9.13 -3.79
CA ALA A 384 25.99 8.51 -3.17
C ALA A 384 25.79 7.02 -3.53
N TRP A 385 26.81 6.36 -4.10
CA TRP A 385 26.70 4.97 -4.51
C TRP A 385 26.56 4.04 -3.29
N ASN A 386 25.45 3.31 -3.24
CA ASN A 386 25.17 2.33 -2.19
C ASN A 386 24.56 1.07 -2.82
N VAL A 387 25.24 -0.06 -2.68
CA VAL A 387 24.85 -1.33 -3.31
C VAL A 387 23.50 -1.84 -2.78
N PRO A 388 23.25 -1.89 -1.45
CA PRO A 388 21.92 -2.23 -0.93
C PRO A 388 20.81 -1.36 -1.51
N THR A 389 20.95 -0.04 -1.49
CA THR A 389 19.92 0.88 -2.01
C THR A 389 19.67 0.68 -3.50
N PHE A 390 20.71 0.42 -4.30
CA PHE A 390 20.58 0.05 -5.71
C PHE A 390 19.76 -1.24 -5.87
N LEU A 391 20.13 -2.29 -5.16
CA LEU A 391 19.45 -3.58 -5.23
C LEU A 391 17.98 -3.42 -4.84
N PHE A 392 17.66 -2.86 -3.69
CA PHE A 392 16.27 -2.72 -3.24
C PHE A 392 15.43 -1.84 -4.18
N SER A 393 16.01 -0.79 -4.77
CA SER A 393 15.28 0.10 -5.69
C SER A 393 15.02 -0.52 -7.07
N TYR A 394 15.93 -1.35 -7.58
CA TYR A 394 15.85 -1.87 -8.95
C TYR A 394 15.53 -3.37 -9.05
N THR A 395 15.58 -4.14 -7.96
CA THR A 395 15.35 -5.61 -7.97
C THR A 395 14.08 -5.99 -8.71
N MET A 396 12.96 -5.35 -8.40
CA MET A 396 11.67 -5.74 -8.99
C MET A 396 11.53 -5.38 -10.46
N ILE A 397 12.27 -4.36 -10.92
CA ILE A 397 12.36 -3.99 -12.34
C ILE A 397 13.09 -5.08 -13.14
N PHE A 398 14.03 -5.81 -12.52
CA PHE A 398 14.70 -6.95 -13.14
C PHE A 398 13.94 -8.26 -12.95
N VAL A 399 13.44 -8.52 -11.73
CA VAL A 399 12.74 -9.76 -11.38
C VAL A 399 11.46 -9.92 -12.19
N PHE A 400 10.71 -8.84 -12.43
CA PHE A 400 9.46 -8.92 -13.19
C PHE A 400 9.67 -9.44 -14.63
N PRO A 401 10.56 -8.86 -15.46
CA PRO A 401 10.92 -9.43 -16.76
C PRO A 401 11.51 -10.84 -16.66
N CYS A 402 12.35 -11.14 -15.65
CA CYS A 402 12.91 -12.48 -15.49
C CYS A 402 11.82 -13.54 -15.27
N ILE A 403 10.82 -13.26 -14.44
CA ILE A 403 9.68 -14.16 -14.23
C ILE A 403 8.84 -14.27 -15.51
N TYR A 404 8.56 -13.14 -16.16
CA TYR A 404 7.79 -13.11 -17.40
C TYR A 404 8.44 -13.96 -18.50
N PHE A 405 9.70 -13.67 -18.84
CA PHE A 405 10.42 -14.40 -19.87
C PHE A 405 10.72 -15.84 -19.46
N GLY A 406 11.09 -16.07 -18.20
CA GLY A 406 11.29 -17.42 -17.66
C GLY A 406 10.06 -18.30 -17.87
N TRP A 407 8.88 -17.85 -17.41
CA TRP A 407 7.64 -18.59 -17.59
C TRP A 407 7.30 -18.76 -19.08
N LYS A 408 7.49 -17.71 -19.88
CA LYS A 408 7.23 -17.74 -21.32
C LYS A 408 8.08 -18.76 -22.05
N PHE A 409 9.37 -18.91 -21.70
CA PHE A 409 10.25 -19.91 -22.31
C PHE A 409 9.94 -21.33 -21.84
N PHE A 410 9.66 -21.53 -20.54
CA PHE A 410 9.36 -22.86 -20.00
C PHE A 410 7.99 -23.39 -20.44
N LYS A 411 6.96 -22.55 -20.44
CA LYS A 411 5.58 -22.93 -20.75
C LYS A 411 5.15 -22.60 -22.18
N LYS A 412 6.02 -21.92 -22.96
CA LYS A 412 5.77 -21.52 -24.35
C LYS A 412 4.43 -20.80 -24.53
N THR A 413 4.11 -19.91 -23.59
CA THR A 413 2.86 -19.15 -23.60
C THR A 413 2.84 -18.15 -24.76
N LYS A 414 1.64 -17.83 -25.24
CA LYS A 414 1.42 -16.90 -26.35
C LYS A 414 0.65 -15.68 -25.85
N VAL A 415 0.97 -14.53 -26.41
CA VAL A 415 0.18 -13.32 -26.20
C VAL A 415 -1.21 -13.55 -26.79
N VAL A 416 -2.23 -13.27 -26.00
CA VAL A 416 -3.64 -13.43 -26.37
C VAL A 416 -3.96 -12.45 -27.50
N LYS A 417 -4.52 -12.96 -28.60
CA LYS A 417 -4.97 -12.10 -29.69
C LYS A 417 -6.24 -11.38 -29.27
N LYS A 418 -6.42 -10.14 -29.74
CA LYS A 418 -7.57 -9.29 -29.35
C LYS A 418 -8.93 -9.93 -29.72
N GLU A 419 -8.97 -10.68 -30.82
CA GLU A 419 -10.17 -11.39 -31.29
C GLU A 419 -10.49 -12.64 -30.47
N GLU A 420 -9.46 -13.29 -29.92
CA GLU A 420 -9.54 -14.55 -29.16
C GLU A 420 -9.61 -14.29 -27.63
N ALA A 421 -9.48 -13.04 -27.20
CA ALA A 421 -9.50 -12.68 -25.80
C ALA A 421 -10.85 -13.01 -25.17
N ASP A 422 -10.84 -13.85 -24.14
CA ASP A 422 -12.06 -14.33 -23.53
C ASP A 422 -12.74 -13.23 -22.70
N LEU A 423 -13.90 -12.77 -23.19
CA LEU A 423 -14.77 -11.79 -22.55
C LEU A 423 -16.07 -12.39 -22.00
N GLN A 424 -16.35 -13.69 -22.25
CA GLN A 424 -17.67 -14.29 -21.97
C GLN A 424 -17.64 -15.32 -20.82
N GLU A 425 -16.55 -16.06 -20.62
CA GLU A 425 -16.51 -17.09 -19.57
C GLU A 425 -16.77 -16.47 -18.18
N ASN A 426 -17.68 -17.09 -17.41
CA ASN A 426 -18.27 -16.68 -16.13
C ASN A 426 -19.31 -15.54 -16.19
N MET A 427 -19.62 -14.98 -17.38
CA MET A 427 -20.67 -13.94 -17.50
C MET A 427 -22.07 -14.46 -17.21
N ASP A 428 -22.37 -15.71 -17.58
CA ASP A 428 -23.68 -16.33 -17.36
C ASP A 428 -23.96 -16.54 -15.86
N GLU A 429 -22.98 -17.01 -15.10
CA GLU A 429 -23.07 -17.14 -13.64
C GLU A 429 -23.34 -15.80 -12.96
N ILE A 430 -22.71 -14.73 -13.45
CA ILE A 430 -22.93 -13.37 -12.93
C ILE A 430 -24.34 -12.87 -13.28
N ALA A 431 -24.79 -13.12 -14.51
CA ALA A 431 -26.13 -12.72 -14.95
C ALA A 431 -27.22 -13.44 -14.13
N GLU A 432 -27.03 -14.73 -13.84
CA GLU A 432 -27.91 -15.51 -12.98
C GLU A 432 -27.89 -15.00 -11.54
N TYR A 433 -26.71 -14.70 -10.99
CA TYR A 433 -26.59 -14.09 -9.66
C TYR A 433 -27.30 -12.74 -9.58
N GLU A 434 -27.14 -11.87 -10.58
CA GLU A 434 -27.82 -10.57 -10.63
C GLU A 434 -29.34 -10.70 -10.75
N ALA A 435 -29.83 -11.68 -11.52
CA ALA A 435 -31.26 -11.93 -11.69
C ALA A 435 -31.93 -12.43 -10.40
N ASN A 436 -31.20 -13.20 -9.60
CA ASN A 436 -31.68 -13.79 -8.35
C ASN A 436 -31.34 -12.95 -7.10
N TYR A 437 -30.63 -11.84 -7.25
CA TYR A 437 -30.21 -11.01 -6.14
C TYR A 437 -31.39 -10.27 -5.49
N VAL A 438 -31.70 -10.62 -4.24
CA VAL A 438 -32.68 -9.90 -3.41
C VAL A 438 -31.91 -9.06 -2.40
N PRO A 439 -32.01 -7.72 -2.43
CA PRO A 439 -31.28 -6.88 -1.48
C PRO A 439 -31.79 -7.12 -0.05
N GLU A 440 -30.87 -7.42 0.87
CA GLU A 440 -31.23 -7.51 2.29
C GLU A 440 -31.74 -6.15 2.80
N PRO A 441 -32.90 -6.10 3.50
CA PRO A 441 -33.39 -4.86 4.07
C PRO A 441 -32.47 -4.39 5.21
N TYR A 442 -32.21 -3.08 5.28
CA TYR A 442 -31.43 -2.48 6.36
C TYR A 442 -32.02 -2.87 7.72
N LYS A 443 -31.18 -3.36 8.63
CA LYS A 443 -31.66 -3.89 9.92
C LYS A 443 -32.23 -2.78 10.81
N ASN A 444 -31.68 -1.56 10.75
CA ASN A 444 -32.09 -0.40 11.55
C ASN A 444 -31.76 0.96 10.90
N SER A 445 -32.32 2.06 11.42
CA SER A 445 -32.00 3.43 10.98
C SER A 445 -30.53 3.82 11.16
N PHE A 446 -29.88 3.31 12.21
CA PHE A 446 -28.43 3.46 12.40
C PHE A 446 -27.64 2.75 11.31
N ASP A 447 -28.05 1.52 10.95
CA ASP A 447 -27.44 0.72 9.89
C ASP A 447 -27.57 1.41 8.53
N LYS A 448 -28.72 2.07 8.28
CA LYS A 448 -28.94 2.90 7.10
C LYS A 448 -28.07 4.16 7.07
N TRP A 449 -27.89 4.84 8.21
CA TRP A 449 -27.03 6.03 8.32
C TRP A 449 -25.55 5.66 8.19
N PHE A 450 -25.14 4.57 8.83
CA PHE A 450 -23.78 4.02 8.79
C PHE A 450 -23.41 3.60 7.36
N ASN A 451 -24.24 2.79 6.72
CA ASN A 451 -24.02 2.43 5.31
C ASN A 451 -23.98 3.65 4.39
N LYS A 452 -24.75 4.72 4.67
CA LYS A 452 -24.72 5.94 3.85
C LYS A 452 -23.43 6.75 4.01
N ILE A 453 -22.75 6.66 5.15
CA ILE A 453 -21.47 7.36 5.40
C ILE A 453 -20.28 6.54 4.90
N PHE A 454 -20.37 5.22 5.01
CA PHE A 454 -19.26 4.30 4.72
C PHE A 454 -19.35 3.61 3.33
N SER A 455 -20.46 3.76 2.58
CA SER A 455 -20.65 3.26 1.19
C SER A 455 -20.18 4.23 0.11
#